data_AF-A0A814IKB2-F1
#
_entry.id   AF-A0A814IKB2-F1
#
_cell.length_a   1.000
_cell.length_b   1.000
_cell.length_c   1.000
_cell.angle_alpha   90.00
_cell.angle_beta   90.00
_cell.angle_gamma   90.00
#
_symmetry.space_group_name_H-M   'P 1'
#
loop_
_entity.id
_entity.type
_entity.pdbx_description
1 polymer ?
#
loop_
_entity_poly.entity_id
_entity_poly.type
_entity_poly.pdbx_seq_one_letter_code
_entity_poly.pdbx_strand_id
1 'polypeptide(L)'
;MNNWIEEDSEVDDFTDEQSGSETENDESQTSDADDEIGLEDLKLTEGSTRKSSYTSKSGMIWSSIPSTSTKINSFSDNIEKSGPTKLTENVASIEDAFICLMSEKIMQKILIYSNMEYDRSVGLDEKEEITMMELKASIGILLLAGLLGRSKGNLRSLWRTSPLESPIFKATISRDRFDKIISCLRFDDKRTREERKQADKFTAIREIWSDFQDKLKTCYTPGLDLTIDEQLLGFRGKCPFRQFIPKKPDKYGLKFWLCVDAESYCVLNAFPYIGRQPGQEKQKHIGESVVLELLKPFYGSNRNVTMDNFFTSVPLAKNLQTKNLTLIGTLRKNKPEIPIEFLSNKTREVGSSLFGFEDNLTLVSFVPKNNKAVLLLSSKHHDNQVDNKTGKPVIILDYNKTKGAVDTVDQMCHKYTVKRGTKRWPLCIFYGMIDIAALNAFILWKAKNPEWNRNKRYQRRLFLEELGLSLITPLLDFRSKNSKFLHKDIQNALAIVGHPITRRNSEESNEDSAQGKRKRCSMCETSKDRKTSTKCYKCSAFVCNEHKLITIIIEYQASRNIFSKNLVNDAHFEFVFSIVI
;
A
#
# COMPACT_ATOMS: atom_id res chain seq x y z
N MET A 1 8.06 8.81 21.31
CA MET A 1 8.57 7.95 20.22
C MET A 1 7.70 8.15 18.97
N ASN A 2 7.42 9.42 18.60
CA ASN A 2 6.41 9.82 17.62
C ASN A 2 7.06 10.49 16.39
N ASN A 3 7.87 9.74 15.63
CA ASN A 3 8.53 10.27 14.41
C ASN A 3 8.01 9.61 13.11
N TRP A 4 6.79 9.08 13.12
CA TRP A 4 6.22 8.41 11.95
C TRP A 4 5.72 9.37 10.85
N ILE A 5 5.52 10.65 11.16
CA ILE A 5 4.86 11.65 10.30
C ILE A 5 5.72 12.91 10.07
N GLU A 6 6.94 13.00 10.60
CA GLU A 6 7.82 14.17 10.36
C GLU A 6 8.37 14.27 8.92
N GLU A 7 8.03 13.34 8.03
CA GLU A 7 8.31 13.48 6.60
C GLU A 7 7.23 14.36 5.94
N ASP A 8 7.45 15.66 6.06
CA ASP A 8 7.15 16.72 5.07
C ASP A 8 5.71 17.25 5.01
N SER A 9 5.45 18.28 5.83
CA SER A 9 4.38 19.26 5.59
C SER A 9 4.85 20.33 4.60
N GLU A 10 4.53 20.14 3.31
CA GLU A 10 4.36 21.26 2.39
C GLU A 10 2.87 21.40 2.08
N VAL A 11 2.37 22.57 2.43
CA VAL A 11 0.97 22.99 2.36
C VAL A 11 0.70 23.44 0.92
N ASP A 12 -0.13 22.69 0.18
CA ASP A 12 -0.75 23.21 -1.02
C ASP A 12 -2.26 23.36 -0.79
N ASP A 13 -2.65 24.63 -0.76
CA ASP A 13 -3.99 25.18 -0.67
C ASP A 13 -4.69 24.99 -2.02
N PHE A 14 -5.82 24.27 -2.06
CA PHE A 14 -6.65 24.19 -3.26
C PHE A 14 -8.13 24.36 -2.93
N THR A 15 -8.67 25.42 -3.50
CA THR A 15 -10.06 25.89 -3.48
C THR A 15 -10.98 24.99 -4.29
N ASP A 16 -12.18 24.75 -3.75
CA ASP A 16 -13.29 24.04 -4.37
C ASP A 16 -14.06 24.96 -5.34
N GLU A 17 -14.31 24.48 -6.56
CA GLU A 17 -15.43 24.95 -7.39
C GLU A 17 -16.27 23.77 -7.89
N GLN A 18 -17.59 23.91 -7.75
CA GLN A 18 -18.62 22.93 -8.07
C GLN A 18 -18.99 22.91 -9.56
N SER A 19 -19.46 21.76 -10.07
CA SER A 19 -20.75 21.69 -10.78
C SER A 19 -21.19 20.25 -11.15
N GLY A 20 -22.43 19.94 -10.75
CA GLY A 20 -23.50 19.21 -11.48
C GLY A 20 -23.27 17.87 -12.17
N SER A 21 -23.91 16.80 -11.66
CA SER A 21 -25.21 16.28 -12.17
C SER A 21 -25.45 14.79 -11.79
N GLU A 22 -26.72 14.45 -11.69
CA GLU A 22 -27.37 13.42 -10.89
C GLU A 22 -27.35 12.00 -11.50
N THR A 23 -27.38 10.96 -10.65
CA THR A 23 -28.41 9.88 -10.70
C THR A 23 -28.26 8.85 -9.56
N GLU A 24 -29.39 8.69 -8.84
CA GLU A 24 -29.94 7.51 -8.13
C GLU A 24 -29.24 6.87 -6.91
N ASN A 25 -29.72 7.34 -5.75
CA ASN A 25 -29.93 6.73 -4.43
C ASN A 25 -29.61 5.23 -4.21
N ASP A 26 -28.57 5.00 -3.42
CA ASP A 26 -28.58 4.04 -2.31
C ASP A 26 -27.68 4.60 -1.20
N GLU A 27 -28.26 4.90 -0.03
CA GLU A 27 -27.66 5.51 1.19
C GLU A 27 -26.39 6.35 0.98
N SER A 28 -26.58 7.62 0.61
CA SER A 28 -25.52 8.62 0.55
C SER A 28 -24.85 8.83 1.92
N GLN A 29 -23.56 8.50 1.98
CA GLN A 29 -22.63 8.95 3.01
C GLN A 29 -22.33 10.43 2.79
N THR A 30 -23.17 11.30 3.34
CA THR A 30 -22.75 12.68 3.61
C THR A 30 -22.08 12.71 4.97
N SER A 31 -20.77 12.95 4.96
CA SER A 31 -20.10 13.52 6.12
C SER A 31 -20.30 15.02 6.03
N ASP A 32 -21.45 15.57 6.41
CA ASP A 32 -21.69 17.03 6.38
C ASP A 32 -20.86 17.70 7.51
N ALA A 33 -19.75 18.38 7.19
CA ALA A 33 -19.66 19.83 7.24
C ALA A 33 -21.01 20.57 7.43
N ASP A 34 -21.13 21.18 8.60
CA ASP A 34 -22.00 22.33 8.90
C ASP A 34 -23.50 22.20 8.59
N ASP A 35 -24.16 21.30 9.31
CA ASP A 35 -25.61 21.39 9.50
C ASP A 35 -25.95 22.51 10.52
N GLU A 36 -26.04 23.75 10.05
CA GLU A 36 -26.89 24.77 10.65
C GLU A 36 -28.36 24.40 10.42
N ILE A 37 -29.02 23.92 11.48
CA ILE A 37 -30.46 24.03 11.59
C ILE A 37 -30.70 25.09 12.65
N GLY A 38 -31.20 26.25 12.23
CA GLY A 38 -31.75 27.25 13.14
C GLY A 38 -32.95 26.64 13.85
N LEU A 39 -32.80 26.31 15.14
CA LEU A 39 -33.95 26.13 16.00
C LEU A 39 -34.38 27.51 16.49
N GLU A 40 -35.61 27.88 16.14
CA GLU A 40 -36.34 28.99 16.73
C GLU A 40 -36.45 28.82 18.26
N ASP A 41 -36.44 29.96 18.94
CA ASP A 41 -36.28 30.17 20.38
C ASP A 41 -37.18 29.29 21.25
N LEU A 42 -36.61 28.20 21.78
CA LEU A 42 -37.13 27.58 23.01
C LEU A 42 -36.59 28.37 24.20
N LYS A 43 -37.42 29.29 24.71
CA LYS A 43 -37.17 30.02 25.95
C LYS A 43 -36.99 29.04 27.12
N LEU A 44 -35.75 28.87 27.57
CA LEU A 44 -35.46 28.28 28.87
C LEU A 44 -35.66 29.37 29.93
N THR A 45 -36.58 29.13 30.86
CA THR A 45 -36.77 29.96 32.05
C THR A 45 -35.51 29.95 32.90
N GLU A 46 -34.99 31.14 33.19
CA GLU A 46 -33.86 31.37 34.09
C GLU A 46 -34.19 30.87 35.50
N GLY A 47 -33.34 29.99 36.00
CA GLY A 47 -33.35 29.51 37.37
C GLY A 47 -31.98 28.91 37.68
N SER A 48 -31.13 29.70 38.32
CA SER A 48 -29.81 29.30 38.83
C SER A 48 -29.96 28.26 39.94
N THR A 49 -30.14 27.00 39.55
CA THR A 49 -29.87 25.82 40.36
C THR A 49 -29.12 24.84 39.46
N ARG A 50 -27.92 24.41 39.85
CA ARG A 50 -27.19 23.37 39.10
C ARG A 50 -28.08 22.14 39.01
N LYS A 51 -28.60 21.83 37.81
CA LYS A 51 -29.38 20.61 37.58
C LYS A 51 -28.52 19.42 38.04
N SER A 52 -29.08 18.60 38.94
CA SER A 52 -28.44 17.37 39.42
C SER A 52 -28.40 16.28 38.35
N SER A 53 -29.28 16.37 37.35
CA SER A 53 -29.35 15.43 36.23
C SER A 53 -29.94 16.07 34.96
N TYR A 54 -29.74 15.41 33.84
CA TYR A 54 -30.23 15.77 32.51
C TYR A 54 -31.05 14.61 31.94
N THR A 55 -32.19 14.88 31.32
CA THR A 55 -33.06 13.84 30.74
C THR A 55 -33.08 13.96 29.22
N SER A 56 -32.82 12.84 28.53
CA SER A 56 -32.82 12.76 27.08
C SER A 56 -34.24 12.56 26.52
N LYS A 57 -34.37 12.66 25.18
CA LYS A 57 -35.64 12.35 24.49
C LYS A 57 -36.05 10.88 24.61
N SER A 58 -35.09 9.98 24.79
CA SER A 58 -35.37 8.56 25.06
C SER A 58 -35.80 8.26 26.50
N GLY A 59 -35.81 9.27 27.39
CA GLY A 59 -36.08 9.10 28.82
C GLY A 59 -34.86 8.67 29.64
N MET A 60 -33.68 8.57 29.02
CA MET A 60 -32.42 8.26 29.69
C MET A 60 -31.99 9.44 30.58
N ILE A 61 -31.51 9.15 31.78
CA ILE A 61 -31.12 10.17 32.78
C ILE A 61 -29.60 10.14 32.95
N TRP A 62 -28.97 11.29 32.72
CA TRP A 62 -27.54 11.52 32.92
C TRP A 62 -27.32 12.37 34.17
N SER A 63 -26.60 11.87 35.16
CA SER A 63 -26.17 12.66 36.33
C SER A 63 -25.14 13.71 35.93
N SER A 64 -25.16 14.89 36.56
CA SER A 64 -24.11 15.91 36.36
C SER A 64 -22.84 15.66 37.18
N ILE A 65 -22.88 14.68 38.09
CA ILE A 65 -21.78 14.29 38.99
C ILE A 65 -21.52 12.79 38.81
N PRO A 66 -20.25 12.35 38.68
CA PRO A 66 -19.93 10.92 38.59
C PRO A 66 -20.30 10.20 39.88
N SER A 67 -20.73 8.95 39.77
CA SER A 67 -21.07 8.13 40.93
C SER A 67 -19.81 7.65 41.66
N THR A 68 -19.74 7.77 42.99
CA THR A 68 -18.57 7.36 43.79
C THR A 68 -18.44 5.84 43.97
N SER A 69 -19.50 5.07 43.73
CA SER A 69 -19.53 3.61 43.94
C SER A 69 -18.97 2.79 42.78
N THR A 70 -18.66 3.44 41.67
CA THR A 70 -18.42 2.75 40.41
C THR A 70 -16.93 2.55 40.24
N LYS A 71 -16.45 1.37 40.66
CA LYS A 71 -15.12 0.88 40.27
C LYS A 71 -15.12 0.82 38.74
N ILE A 72 -14.62 1.86 38.08
CA ILE A 72 -14.09 1.71 36.74
C ILE A 72 -13.11 0.55 36.90
N ASN A 73 -13.39 -0.57 36.25
CA ASN A 73 -12.41 -1.65 36.21
C ASN A 73 -11.15 -1.01 35.64
N SER A 74 -10.16 -0.77 36.49
CA SER A 74 -8.80 -0.48 36.05
C SER A 74 -8.35 -1.78 35.42
N PHE A 75 -8.73 -1.93 34.15
CA PHE A 75 -8.52 -3.12 33.34
C PHE A 75 -7.02 -3.37 33.06
N SER A 76 -6.13 -2.65 33.76
CA SER A 76 -4.67 -2.67 33.69
C SER A 76 -4.03 -3.94 34.24
N ASP A 77 -4.74 -4.70 35.07
CA ASP A 77 -4.16 -5.89 35.69
C ASP A 77 -4.41 -7.10 34.76
N ASN A 78 -3.35 -7.52 34.05
CA ASN A 78 -3.26 -8.66 33.12
C ASN A 78 -3.51 -8.40 31.62
N ILE A 79 -3.11 -7.25 31.07
CA ILE A 79 -3.12 -7.04 29.60
C ILE A 79 -1.91 -7.73 28.96
N GLU A 80 -2.16 -8.55 27.94
CA GLU A 80 -1.12 -9.20 27.14
C GLU A 80 -0.18 -8.15 26.51
N LYS A 81 1.13 -8.40 26.61
CA LYS A 81 2.16 -7.51 26.05
C LYS A 81 2.00 -7.39 24.53
N SER A 82 1.92 -6.14 24.06
CA SER A 82 1.89 -5.83 22.63
C SER A 82 3.15 -6.31 21.91
N GLY A 83 2.98 -6.79 20.68
CA GLY A 83 4.09 -7.15 19.81
C GLY A 83 3.85 -8.40 18.96
N PRO A 84 4.92 -8.89 18.31
CA PRO A 84 4.91 -10.12 17.52
C PRO A 84 4.40 -11.33 18.32
N THR A 85 3.51 -12.13 17.76
CA THR A 85 3.02 -13.36 18.42
C THR A 85 4.00 -14.52 18.25
N LYS A 86 3.78 -15.62 18.98
CA LYS A 86 4.54 -16.88 18.83
C LYS A 86 4.51 -17.44 17.40
N LEU A 87 3.45 -17.15 16.63
CA LEU A 87 3.33 -17.60 15.24
C LEU A 87 4.37 -16.94 14.32
N THR A 88 5.02 -15.88 14.80
CA THR A 88 6.06 -15.14 14.06
C THR A 88 7.47 -15.49 14.53
N GLU A 89 7.64 -16.49 15.40
CA GLU A 89 8.95 -16.86 15.98
C GLU A 89 10.00 -17.12 14.90
N ASN A 90 9.62 -17.84 13.83
CA ASN A 90 10.49 -18.21 12.71
C ASN A 90 10.81 -17.07 11.73
N VAL A 91 10.30 -15.85 11.95
CA VAL A 91 10.66 -14.69 11.13
C VAL A 91 12.11 -14.31 11.41
N ALA A 92 13.00 -14.67 10.48
CA ALA A 92 14.45 -14.43 10.57
C ALA A 92 14.94 -13.37 9.56
N SER A 93 14.17 -13.09 8.52
CA SER A 93 14.46 -12.09 7.50
C SER A 93 13.28 -11.15 7.21
N ILE A 94 13.55 -10.07 6.47
CA ILE A 94 12.52 -9.16 5.96
C ILE A 94 11.55 -9.89 5.02
N GLU A 95 12.06 -10.82 4.20
CA GLU A 95 11.21 -11.67 3.36
C GLU A 95 10.29 -12.54 4.23
N ASP A 96 10.81 -13.17 5.29
CA ASP A 96 9.99 -14.00 6.19
C ASP A 96 8.89 -13.18 6.87
N ALA A 97 9.16 -11.92 7.23
CA ALA A 97 8.16 -11.04 7.81
C ALA A 97 6.99 -10.78 6.83
N PHE A 98 7.31 -10.60 5.55
CA PHE A 98 6.32 -10.45 4.49
C PHE A 98 5.57 -11.74 4.17
N ILE A 99 6.30 -12.86 4.03
CA ILE A 99 5.72 -14.19 3.77
C ILE A 99 4.90 -14.68 4.97
N CYS A 100 5.16 -14.23 6.19
CA CYS A 100 4.29 -14.54 7.33
C CYS A 100 2.82 -14.08 7.08
N LEU A 101 2.65 -12.93 6.42
CA LEU A 101 1.36 -12.35 6.06
C LEU A 101 0.87 -12.83 4.69
N MET A 102 1.72 -12.73 3.66
CA MET A 102 1.51 -13.31 2.33
C MET A 102 1.97 -14.77 2.32
N SER A 103 1.34 -15.59 3.18
CA SER A 103 1.72 -16.98 3.44
C SER A 103 1.93 -17.82 2.18
N GLU A 104 2.79 -18.83 2.29
CA GLU A 104 3.01 -19.82 1.23
C GLU A 104 1.68 -20.43 0.75
N LYS A 105 0.70 -20.63 1.65
CA LYS A 105 -0.66 -21.06 1.30
C LYS A 105 -1.37 -20.07 0.37
N ILE A 106 -1.33 -18.77 0.69
CA ILE A 106 -1.91 -17.70 -0.14
C ILE A 106 -1.22 -17.65 -1.49
N MET A 107 0.11 -17.62 -1.50
CA MET A 107 0.91 -17.55 -2.73
C MET A 107 0.65 -18.77 -3.62
N GLN A 108 0.57 -19.96 -3.04
CA GLN A 108 0.31 -21.19 -3.78
C GLN A 108 -1.08 -21.18 -4.43
N LYS A 109 -2.12 -20.72 -3.73
CA LYS A 109 -3.46 -20.58 -4.31
C LYS A 109 -3.48 -19.57 -5.46
N ILE A 110 -2.82 -18.42 -5.29
CA ILE A 110 -2.68 -17.41 -6.35
C ILE A 110 -1.98 -18.04 -7.57
N LEU A 111 -0.89 -18.79 -7.34
CA LEU A 111 -0.15 -19.45 -8.41
C LEU A 111 -1.02 -20.45 -9.18
N ILE A 112 -1.71 -21.33 -8.47
CA ILE A 112 -2.63 -22.34 -9.04
C ILE A 112 -3.68 -21.66 -9.92
N TYR A 113 -4.41 -20.69 -9.38
CA TYR A 113 -5.49 -20.02 -10.11
C TYR A 113 -4.97 -19.18 -11.29
N SER A 114 -3.78 -18.61 -11.16
CA SER A 114 -3.15 -17.84 -12.23
C SER A 114 -2.68 -18.74 -13.38
N ASN A 115 -2.16 -19.94 -13.09
CA ASN A 115 -1.79 -20.91 -14.11
C ASN A 115 -3.01 -21.47 -14.85
N MET A 116 -4.13 -21.72 -14.16
CA MET A 116 -5.38 -22.10 -14.82
C MET A 116 -5.85 -21.05 -15.84
N GLU A 117 -5.69 -19.75 -15.53
CA GLU A 117 -5.98 -18.69 -16.50
C GLU A 117 -4.92 -18.54 -17.57
N TYR A 118 -3.64 -18.76 -17.22
CA TYR A 118 -2.54 -18.75 -18.17
C TYR A 118 -2.81 -19.75 -19.29
N ASP A 119 -3.07 -21.01 -18.95
CA ASP A 119 -3.40 -22.09 -19.89
C ASP A 119 -4.58 -21.72 -20.79
N ARG A 120 -5.64 -21.16 -20.21
CA ARG A 120 -6.82 -20.68 -20.95
C ARG A 120 -6.48 -19.58 -21.96
N SER A 121 -5.42 -18.80 -21.71
CA SER A 121 -5.09 -17.60 -22.48
C SER A 121 -4.07 -17.82 -23.59
N VAL A 122 -3.29 -18.91 -23.57
CA VAL A 122 -2.25 -19.23 -24.57
C VAL A 122 -2.63 -20.39 -25.49
N GLY A 123 -3.61 -21.22 -25.12
CA GLY A 123 -3.96 -22.41 -25.91
C GLY A 123 -3.00 -23.57 -25.66
N LEU A 124 -2.99 -24.59 -26.54
CA LEU A 124 -2.22 -25.83 -26.33
C LEU A 124 -0.74 -25.75 -26.73
N ASP A 125 -0.32 -24.69 -27.44
CA ASP A 125 0.94 -24.68 -28.18
C ASP A 125 2.14 -24.08 -27.41
N GLU A 126 1.91 -23.39 -26.29
CA GLU A 126 2.98 -22.83 -25.43
C GLU A 126 2.68 -23.01 -23.93
N LYS A 127 3.09 -24.15 -23.36
CA LYS A 127 2.94 -24.43 -21.92
C LYS A 127 4.16 -23.96 -21.13
N GLU A 128 4.27 -22.65 -20.91
CA GLU A 128 5.22 -22.11 -19.93
C GLU A 128 4.47 -21.65 -18.66
N GLU A 129 4.37 -22.54 -17.68
CA GLU A 129 3.73 -22.25 -16.39
C GLU A 129 4.38 -21.06 -15.69
N ILE A 130 3.57 -20.26 -14.99
CA ILE A 130 4.05 -19.26 -14.04
C ILE A 130 4.63 -20.03 -12.86
N THR A 131 5.88 -19.72 -12.51
CA THR A 131 6.55 -20.33 -11.35
C THR A 131 6.38 -19.49 -10.08
N MET A 132 6.59 -20.08 -8.91
CA MET A 132 6.60 -19.34 -7.65
C MET A 132 7.67 -18.23 -7.63
N MET A 133 8.84 -18.47 -8.23
CA MET A 133 9.88 -17.45 -8.37
C MET A 133 9.41 -16.26 -9.20
N GLU A 134 8.68 -16.50 -10.30
CA GLU A 134 8.12 -15.43 -11.12
C GLU A 134 6.99 -14.67 -10.42
N LEU A 135 6.15 -15.36 -9.64
CA LEU A 135 5.11 -14.72 -8.84
C LEU A 135 5.72 -13.81 -7.77
N LYS A 136 6.67 -14.32 -6.97
CA LYS A 136 7.41 -13.55 -5.96
C LYS A 136 8.16 -12.38 -6.60
N ALA A 137 8.88 -12.60 -7.69
CA ALA A 137 9.58 -11.54 -8.42
C ALA A 137 8.63 -10.48 -8.98
N SER A 138 7.44 -10.87 -9.45
CA SER A 138 6.43 -9.91 -9.92
C SER A 138 5.93 -9.02 -8.78
N ILE A 139 5.76 -9.55 -7.57
CA ILE A 139 5.43 -8.77 -6.38
C ILE A 139 6.60 -7.87 -5.97
N GLY A 140 7.84 -8.39 -6.00
CA GLY A 140 9.05 -7.60 -5.75
C GLY A 140 9.20 -6.41 -6.70
N ILE A 141 8.94 -6.61 -7.99
CA ILE A 141 8.90 -5.53 -9.00
C ILE A 141 7.82 -4.50 -8.67
N LEU A 142 6.63 -4.94 -8.25
CA LEU A 142 5.55 -4.03 -7.88
C LEU A 142 5.92 -3.16 -6.66
N LEU A 143 6.57 -3.75 -5.64
CA LEU A 143 7.08 -3.06 -4.46
C LEU A 143 8.16 -2.04 -4.82
N LEU A 144 9.18 -2.44 -5.58
CA LEU A 144 10.25 -1.55 -6.04
C LEU A 144 9.70 -0.41 -6.91
N ALA A 145 8.71 -0.68 -7.75
CA ALA A 145 8.07 0.35 -8.54
C ALA A 145 7.23 1.32 -7.69
N GLY A 146 6.60 0.85 -6.61
CA GLY A 146 5.96 1.72 -5.61
C GLY A 146 6.98 2.60 -4.87
N LEU A 147 8.11 2.01 -4.47
CA LEU A 147 9.23 2.69 -3.82
C LEU A 147 9.84 3.82 -4.68
N LEU A 148 9.87 3.64 -5.99
CA LEU A 148 10.34 4.62 -6.96
C LEU A 148 9.29 5.70 -7.31
N GLY A 149 8.10 5.66 -6.70
CA GLY A 149 7.01 6.60 -7.00
C GLY A 149 6.33 6.35 -8.36
N ARG A 150 6.47 5.16 -8.94
CA ARG A 150 6.04 4.84 -10.32
C ARG A 150 4.72 4.08 -10.39
N SER A 151 3.92 4.16 -9.34
CA SER A 151 2.66 3.42 -9.22
C SER A 151 1.56 3.93 -10.14
N LYS A 152 1.53 5.23 -10.40
CA LYS A 152 0.55 5.90 -11.29
C LYS A 152 1.03 6.04 -12.74
N GLY A 153 2.31 5.73 -13.02
CA GLY A 153 2.93 5.87 -14.34
C GLY A 153 2.83 4.63 -15.23
N ASN A 154 3.28 4.75 -16.48
CA ASN A 154 3.37 3.61 -17.39
C ASN A 154 4.50 2.67 -16.93
N LEU A 155 4.14 1.53 -16.34
CA LEU A 155 5.10 0.55 -15.81
C LEU A 155 6.09 0.02 -16.86
N ARG A 156 5.76 0.12 -18.14
CA ARG A 156 6.67 -0.26 -19.23
C ARG A 156 7.93 0.59 -19.26
N SER A 157 7.92 1.79 -18.66
CA SER A 157 9.11 2.63 -18.52
C SER A 157 10.20 1.97 -17.68
N LEU A 158 9.85 1.07 -16.74
CA LEU A 158 10.82 0.34 -15.92
C LEU A 158 11.77 -0.54 -16.75
N TRP A 159 11.34 -0.97 -17.95
CA TRP A 159 12.15 -1.77 -18.86
C TRP A 159 12.89 -0.94 -19.92
N ARG A 160 12.75 0.39 -19.89
CA ARG A 160 13.40 1.29 -20.85
C ARG A 160 14.92 1.25 -20.65
N THR A 161 15.66 1.12 -21.76
CA THR A 161 17.10 1.37 -21.75
C THR A 161 17.33 2.88 -21.68
N SER A 162 17.73 3.38 -20.51
CA SER A 162 18.06 4.80 -20.30
C SER A 162 19.15 4.90 -19.24
N PRO A 163 20.08 5.87 -19.33
CA PRO A 163 21.07 6.11 -18.28
C PRO A 163 20.46 6.44 -16.91
N LEU A 164 19.21 6.92 -16.89
CA LEU A 164 18.46 7.24 -15.68
C LEU A 164 17.72 6.03 -15.08
N GLU A 165 17.78 4.86 -15.73
CA GLU A 165 16.99 3.70 -15.38
C GLU A 165 17.89 2.55 -14.93
N SER A 166 17.59 1.99 -13.75
CA SER A 166 18.28 0.79 -13.28
C SER A 166 17.93 -0.40 -14.19
N PRO A 167 18.92 -1.17 -14.68
CA PRO A 167 18.67 -2.33 -15.53
C PRO A 167 18.04 -3.52 -14.77
N ILE A 168 17.80 -3.38 -13.46
CA ILE A 168 17.32 -4.44 -12.57
C ILE A 168 16.00 -5.08 -13.01
N PHE A 169 15.03 -4.31 -13.50
CA PHE A 169 13.74 -4.84 -13.95
C PHE A 169 13.90 -5.73 -15.18
N LYS A 170 14.73 -5.29 -16.15
CA LYS A 170 15.06 -6.04 -17.36
C LYS A 170 15.91 -7.27 -17.07
N ALA A 171 16.84 -7.16 -16.12
CA ALA A 171 17.64 -8.28 -15.66
C ALA A 171 16.74 -9.38 -15.04
N THR A 172 15.76 -8.96 -14.24
CA THR A 172 14.86 -9.85 -13.48
C THR A 172 13.91 -10.63 -14.37
N ILE A 173 13.16 -9.95 -15.25
CA ILE A 173 12.15 -10.60 -16.10
C ILE A 173 11.94 -9.76 -17.36
N SER A 174 11.46 -10.36 -18.45
CA SER A 174 11.09 -9.56 -19.62
C SER A 174 9.79 -8.78 -19.35
N ARG A 175 9.66 -7.60 -19.97
CA ARG A 175 8.42 -6.79 -19.90
C ARG A 175 7.20 -7.62 -20.30
N ASP A 176 7.30 -8.38 -21.38
CA ASP A 176 6.17 -9.10 -21.96
C ASP A 176 5.75 -10.28 -21.07
N ARG A 177 6.71 -10.99 -20.46
CA ARG A 177 6.41 -12.04 -19.47
C ARG A 177 5.78 -11.44 -18.21
N PHE A 178 6.29 -10.30 -17.71
CA PHE A 178 5.67 -9.59 -16.59
C PHE A 178 4.23 -9.14 -16.90
N ASP A 179 4.00 -8.48 -18.04
CA ASP A 179 2.66 -8.07 -18.50
C ASP A 179 1.73 -9.30 -18.59
N LYS A 180 2.24 -10.42 -19.10
CA LYS A 180 1.50 -11.69 -19.19
C LYS A 180 1.13 -12.23 -17.81
N ILE A 181 2.07 -12.32 -16.87
CA ILE A 181 1.82 -12.78 -15.49
C ILE A 181 0.75 -11.90 -14.83
N ILE A 182 0.92 -10.57 -14.84
CA ILE A 182 -0.06 -9.64 -14.25
C ILE A 182 -1.45 -9.81 -14.88
N SER A 183 -1.53 -10.03 -16.20
CA SER A 183 -2.81 -10.28 -16.89
C SER A 183 -3.48 -11.61 -16.46
N CYS A 184 -2.68 -12.62 -16.13
CA CYS A 184 -3.14 -13.94 -15.73
C CYS A 184 -3.46 -14.06 -14.25
N LEU A 185 -3.00 -13.14 -13.39
CA LEU A 185 -3.30 -13.19 -11.94
C LEU A 185 -4.78 -13.41 -11.64
N ARG A 186 -5.09 -14.50 -10.92
CA ARG A 186 -6.43 -14.87 -10.43
C ARG A 186 -6.35 -15.30 -8.96
N PHE A 187 -7.50 -15.27 -8.29
CA PHE A 187 -7.61 -15.46 -6.84
C PHE A 187 -8.72 -16.46 -6.46
N ASP A 188 -9.23 -17.20 -7.44
CA ASP A 188 -10.25 -18.23 -7.29
C ASP A 188 -10.35 -19.08 -8.57
N ASP A 189 -11.03 -20.23 -8.47
CA ASP A 189 -11.41 -21.01 -9.64
C ASP A 189 -12.58 -20.36 -10.39
N LYS A 190 -12.31 -19.90 -11.61
CA LYS A 190 -13.30 -19.24 -12.47
C LYS A 190 -14.45 -20.17 -12.88
N ARG A 191 -14.24 -21.50 -12.92
CA ARG A 191 -15.24 -22.48 -13.37
C ARG A 191 -16.43 -22.57 -12.41
N THR A 192 -16.19 -22.39 -11.11
CA THR A 192 -17.21 -22.47 -10.05
C THR A 192 -17.70 -21.09 -9.59
N ARG A 193 -17.19 -20.01 -10.20
CA ARG A 193 -17.41 -18.64 -9.70
C ARG A 193 -18.86 -18.19 -9.82
N GLU A 194 -19.53 -18.47 -10.94
CA GLU A 194 -20.89 -17.97 -11.16
C GLU A 194 -21.91 -18.58 -10.19
N GLU A 195 -21.70 -19.83 -9.75
CA GLU A 195 -22.50 -20.46 -8.69
C GLU A 195 -22.25 -19.76 -7.34
N ARG A 196 -20.98 -19.64 -6.92
CA ARG A 196 -20.63 -19.00 -5.64
C ARG A 196 -21.06 -17.52 -5.57
N LYS A 197 -21.09 -16.83 -6.71
CA LYS A 197 -21.53 -15.43 -6.82
C LYS A 197 -23.00 -15.22 -6.47
N GLN A 198 -23.82 -16.28 -6.56
CA GLN A 198 -25.22 -16.23 -6.10
C GLN A 198 -25.34 -16.07 -4.59
N ALA A 199 -24.28 -16.37 -3.82
CA ALA A 199 -24.26 -16.19 -2.37
C ALA A 199 -23.30 -15.07 -1.91
N ASP A 200 -22.19 -14.85 -2.63
CA ASP A 200 -21.17 -13.88 -2.25
C ASP A 200 -20.68 -13.02 -3.42
N LYS A 201 -20.99 -11.73 -3.40
CA LYS A 201 -20.48 -10.75 -4.36
C LYS A 201 -18.94 -10.66 -4.36
N PHE A 202 -18.28 -11.03 -3.26
CA PHE A 202 -16.83 -10.98 -3.09
C PHE A 202 -16.09 -12.26 -3.53
N THR A 203 -16.82 -13.24 -4.07
CA THR A 203 -16.35 -14.60 -4.34
C THR A 203 -15.05 -14.71 -5.15
N ALA A 204 -14.74 -13.73 -6.00
CA ALA A 204 -13.57 -13.74 -6.88
C ALA A 204 -12.22 -13.53 -6.17
N ILE A 205 -12.23 -13.19 -4.88
CA ILE A 205 -11.02 -13.12 -4.03
C ILE A 205 -11.27 -13.61 -2.60
N ARG A 206 -12.50 -14.05 -2.28
CA ARG A 206 -12.95 -14.43 -0.93
C ARG A 206 -11.96 -15.35 -0.23
N GLU A 207 -11.56 -16.42 -0.90
CA GLU A 207 -10.68 -17.44 -0.32
C GLU A 207 -9.32 -16.86 0.08
N ILE A 208 -8.69 -16.12 -0.83
CA ILE A 208 -7.39 -15.48 -0.60
C ILE A 208 -7.48 -14.40 0.48
N TRP A 209 -8.57 -13.61 0.48
CA TRP A 209 -8.81 -12.59 1.48
C TRP A 209 -9.02 -13.19 2.87
N SER A 210 -9.78 -14.28 2.99
CA SER A 210 -10.01 -14.95 4.28
C SER A 210 -8.69 -15.45 4.88
N ASP A 211 -7.86 -16.13 4.08
CA ASP A 211 -6.53 -16.58 4.54
C ASP A 211 -5.64 -15.39 4.96
N PHE A 212 -5.70 -14.27 4.23
CA PHE A 212 -4.94 -13.06 4.56
C PHE A 212 -5.45 -12.39 5.85
N GLN A 213 -6.77 -12.28 5.99
CA GLN A 213 -7.42 -11.68 7.14
C GLN A 213 -7.06 -12.44 8.43
N ASP A 214 -6.94 -13.77 8.37
CA ASP A 214 -6.53 -14.57 9.51
C ASP A 214 -5.06 -14.30 9.90
N LYS A 215 -4.18 -13.99 8.95
CA LYS A 215 -2.81 -13.53 9.25
C LYS A 215 -2.80 -12.17 9.95
N LEU A 216 -3.62 -11.21 9.50
CA LEU A 216 -3.74 -9.91 10.17
C LEU A 216 -4.10 -10.05 11.65
N LYS A 217 -5.04 -10.95 11.97
CA LYS A 217 -5.54 -11.18 13.34
C LYS A 217 -4.54 -11.89 14.25
N THR A 218 -3.61 -12.66 13.69
CA THR A 218 -2.84 -13.66 14.46
C THR A 218 -1.35 -13.39 14.52
N CYS A 219 -0.79 -12.55 13.63
CA CYS A 219 0.64 -12.26 13.61
C CYS A 219 1.09 -11.22 14.65
N TYR A 220 0.18 -10.43 15.22
CA TYR A 220 0.51 -9.33 16.12
C TYR A 220 -0.51 -9.20 17.27
N THR A 221 -0.04 -9.15 18.51
CA THR A 221 -0.83 -8.78 19.68
C THR A 221 -0.83 -7.25 19.79
N PRO A 222 -1.99 -6.56 19.77
CA PRO A 222 -2.03 -5.10 19.77
C PRO A 222 -1.71 -4.46 21.14
N GLY A 223 -1.52 -3.15 21.13
CA GLY A 223 -1.43 -2.27 22.29
C GLY A 223 -2.79 -1.93 22.90
N LEU A 224 -2.82 -0.97 23.82
CA LEU A 224 -3.99 -0.68 24.65
C LEU A 224 -5.18 -0.08 23.89
N ASP A 225 -4.89 0.67 22.84
CA ASP A 225 -5.87 1.45 22.09
C ASP A 225 -5.96 0.93 20.66
N LEU A 226 -7.18 0.56 20.26
CA LEU A 226 -7.55 0.18 18.90
C LEU A 226 -8.33 1.32 18.25
N THR A 227 -8.28 1.42 16.93
CA THR A 227 -9.07 2.38 16.16
C THR A 227 -9.83 1.67 15.06
N ILE A 228 -11.12 1.98 14.93
CA ILE A 228 -11.98 1.51 13.83
C ILE A 228 -12.37 2.70 12.96
N ASP A 229 -12.11 2.55 11.67
CA ASP A 229 -12.52 3.51 10.64
C ASP A 229 -12.51 2.82 9.26
N GLU A 230 -12.65 3.60 8.20
CA GLU A 230 -12.70 3.16 6.81
C GLU A 230 -11.48 3.55 5.97
N GLN A 231 -11.10 2.59 5.12
CA GLN A 231 -10.18 2.80 4.01
C GLN A 231 -10.92 2.69 2.68
N LEU A 232 -10.53 3.50 1.70
CA LEU A 232 -11.07 3.44 0.34
C LEU A 232 -9.97 3.10 -0.67
N LEU A 233 -10.04 1.90 -1.26
CA LEU A 233 -9.16 1.51 -2.35
C LEU A 233 -9.69 2.10 -3.67
N GLY A 234 -9.10 3.21 -4.12
CA GLY A 234 -9.59 3.91 -5.31
C GLY A 234 -9.66 3.04 -6.56
N PHE A 235 -10.85 2.92 -7.15
CA PHE A 235 -11.16 2.05 -8.27
C PHE A 235 -12.35 2.57 -9.07
N ARG A 236 -12.18 2.75 -10.38
CA ARG A 236 -13.23 3.24 -11.29
C ARG A 236 -13.81 2.17 -12.23
N GLY A 237 -13.27 0.96 -12.23
CA GLY A 237 -13.78 -0.13 -13.06
C GLY A 237 -15.15 -0.63 -12.61
N LYS A 238 -15.71 -1.61 -13.36
CA LYS A 238 -16.99 -2.24 -13.01
C LYS A 238 -16.83 -3.12 -11.78
N CYS A 239 -17.60 -2.84 -10.74
CA CYS A 239 -17.68 -3.62 -9.51
C CYS A 239 -19.06 -3.40 -8.86
N PRO A 240 -19.77 -4.47 -8.44
CA PRO A 240 -21.13 -4.35 -7.91
C PRO A 240 -21.23 -3.70 -6.53
N PHE A 241 -20.11 -3.40 -5.87
CA PHE A 241 -20.05 -2.78 -4.54
C PHE A 241 -19.08 -1.59 -4.50
N ARG A 242 -18.80 -0.98 -5.65
CA ARG A 242 -18.03 0.27 -5.72
C ARG A 242 -18.81 1.37 -4.98
N GLN A 243 -18.10 2.14 -4.15
CA GLN A 243 -18.63 3.26 -3.38
C GLN A 243 -18.18 4.58 -3.97
N PHE A 244 -19.02 5.61 -3.78
CA PHE A 244 -18.67 7.01 -3.99
C PHE A 244 -18.62 7.71 -2.62
N ILE A 245 -17.46 8.26 -2.27
CA ILE A 245 -17.24 8.97 -1.00
C ILE A 245 -16.69 10.36 -1.33
N PRO A 246 -17.53 11.42 -1.32
CA PRO A 246 -17.17 12.74 -1.83
C PRO A 246 -15.90 13.35 -1.22
N LYS A 247 -15.69 13.10 0.08
CA LYS A 247 -14.60 13.71 0.87
C LYS A 247 -13.28 12.93 0.85
N LYS A 248 -13.21 11.74 0.24
CA LYS A 248 -11.95 11.00 0.10
C LYS A 248 -11.21 11.45 -1.18
N PRO A 249 -9.86 11.49 -1.19
CA PRO A 249 -9.09 11.92 -2.37
C PRO A 249 -9.43 11.11 -3.64
N ASP A 250 -9.50 9.79 -3.50
CA ASP A 250 -10.05 8.91 -4.53
C ASP A 250 -11.57 8.77 -4.32
N LYS A 251 -12.38 9.66 -4.91
CA LYS A 251 -13.84 9.68 -4.66
C LYS A 251 -14.58 8.36 -4.99
N TYR A 252 -14.05 7.52 -5.88
CA TYR A 252 -14.64 6.23 -6.25
C TYR A 252 -13.71 5.08 -5.89
N GLY A 253 -14.21 4.06 -5.19
CA GLY A 253 -13.38 2.93 -4.80
C GLY A 253 -14.10 1.77 -4.14
N LEU A 254 -13.32 0.84 -3.60
CA LEU A 254 -13.78 -0.31 -2.83
C LEU A 254 -13.55 0.02 -1.35
N LYS A 255 -14.64 0.16 -0.59
CA LYS A 255 -14.60 0.53 0.83
C LYS A 255 -14.27 -0.69 1.69
N PHE A 256 -13.37 -0.52 2.66
CA PHE A 256 -13.04 -1.49 3.69
C PHE A 256 -13.18 -0.82 5.05
N TRP A 257 -13.70 -1.54 6.04
CA TRP A 257 -13.61 -1.16 7.45
C TRP A 257 -12.43 -1.85 8.08
N LEU A 258 -11.58 -1.09 8.78
CA LEU A 258 -10.33 -1.56 9.36
C LEU A 258 -10.41 -1.48 10.89
N CYS A 259 -9.72 -2.41 11.55
CA CYS A 259 -9.34 -2.30 12.96
C CYS A 259 -7.80 -2.23 13.01
N VAL A 260 -7.29 -1.15 13.59
CA VAL A 260 -5.85 -0.81 13.61
C VAL A 260 -5.39 -0.60 15.04
N ASP A 261 -4.18 -1.04 15.36
CA ASP A 261 -3.52 -0.69 16.61
C ASP A 261 -3.09 0.79 16.59
N ALA A 262 -3.53 1.59 17.57
CA ALA A 262 -3.34 3.04 17.51
C ALA A 262 -1.89 3.50 17.74
N GLU A 263 -1.02 2.65 18.29
CA GLU A 263 0.38 2.98 18.59
C GLU A 263 1.34 2.50 17.49
N SER A 264 1.24 1.24 17.10
CA SER A 264 2.10 0.62 16.07
C SER A 264 1.61 0.83 14.65
N TYR A 265 0.33 1.19 14.48
CA TYR A 265 -0.37 1.25 13.19
C TYR A 265 -0.49 -0.11 12.49
N CYS A 266 -0.35 -1.22 13.23
CA CYS A 266 -0.57 -2.55 12.68
C CYS A 266 -2.04 -2.73 12.31
N VAL A 267 -2.32 -3.17 11.08
CA VAL A 267 -3.67 -3.53 10.66
C VAL A 267 -4.01 -4.91 11.19
N LEU A 268 -4.99 -5.00 12.07
CA LEU A 268 -5.29 -6.21 12.83
C LEU A 268 -6.46 -7.00 12.24
N ASN A 269 -7.41 -6.30 11.63
CA ASN A 269 -8.56 -6.90 10.96
C ASN A 269 -9.12 -5.93 9.92
N ALA A 270 -9.77 -6.46 8.89
CA ALA A 270 -10.41 -5.64 7.86
C ALA A 270 -11.57 -6.38 7.18
N PHE A 271 -12.70 -5.71 6.94
CA PHE A 271 -13.84 -6.26 6.21
C PHE A 271 -14.19 -5.41 4.98
N PRO A 272 -14.43 -6.02 3.81
CA PRO A 272 -14.92 -5.30 2.65
C PRO A 272 -16.38 -4.89 2.86
N TYR A 273 -16.72 -3.65 2.52
CA TYR A 273 -18.12 -3.28 2.34
C TYR A 273 -18.59 -3.72 0.95
N ILE A 274 -19.43 -4.75 0.93
CA ILE A 274 -19.93 -5.39 -0.30
C ILE A 274 -21.40 -5.08 -0.60
N GLY A 275 -21.98 -4.16 0.18
CA GLY A 275 -23.41 -3.89 0.19
C GLY A 275 -24.24 -5.13 0.55
N ARG A 276 -25.51 -5.10 0.17
CA ARG A 276 -26.46 -6.21 0.37
C ARG A 276 -26.04 -7.45 -0.44
N GLN A 277 -25.94 -8.62 0.18
CA GLN A 277 -25.75 -9.88 -0.56
C GLN A 277 -27.06 -10.35 -1.21
N PRO A 278 -26.99 -11.19 -2.25
CA PRO A 278 -28.21 -11.78 -2.84
C PRO A 278 -29.01 -12.54 -1.78
N GLY A 279 -30.33 -12.32 -1.75
CA GLY A 279 -31.24 -12.99 -0.81
C GLY A 279 -31.20 -12.47 0.64
N GLN A 280 -30.26 -11.61 1.02
CA GLN A 280 -30.24 -11.03 2.38
C GLN A 280 -31.29 -9.94 2.53
N GLU A 281 -31.89 -9.80 3.72
CA GLU A 281 -32.71 -8.64 4.07
C GLU A 281 -31.85 -7.40 4.35
N LYS A 282 -32.48 -6.22 4.40
CA LYS A 282 -31.78 -4.98 4.76
C LYS A 282 -31.30 -5.08 6.21
N GLN A 283 -29.99 -5.10 6.42
CA GLN A 283 -29.42 -5.09 7.76
C GLN A 283 -29.68 -3.74 8.43
N LYS A 284 -30.31 -3.78 9.61
CA LYS A 284 -30.36 -2.63 10.52
C LYS A 284 -29.07 -2.59 11.33
N HIS A 285 -28.64 -1.40 11.75
CA HIS A 285 -27.47 -1.22 12.63
C HIS A 285 -26.14 -1.76 12.05
N ILE A 286 -25.89 -1.53 10.76
CA ILE A 286 -24.69 -2.05 10.07
C ILE A 286 -23.38 -1.66 10.78
N GLY A 287 -23.30 -0.43 11.32
CA GLY A 287 -22.14 0.05 12.06
C GLY A 287 -21.84 -0.80 13.29
N GLU A 288 -22.86 -1.12 14.10
CA GLU A 288 -22.72 -1.98 15.28
C GLU A 288 -22.28 -3.39 14.91
N SER A 289 -22.95 -4.00 13.91
CA SER A 289 -22.62 -5.36 13.47
C SER A 289 -21.17 -5.47 12.98
N VAL A 290 -20.69 -4.47 12.24
CA VAL A 290 -19.32 -4.45 11.72
C VAL A 290 -18.30 -4.28 12.85
N VAL A 291 -18.55 -3.39 13.81
CA VAL A 291 -17.68 -3.20 14.97
C VAL A 291 -17.54 -4.50 15.76
N LEU A 292 -18.66 -5.16 16.05
CA LEU A 292 -18.64 -6.41 16.80
C LEU A 292 -17.83 -7.48 16.08
N GLU A 293 -18.01 -7.63 14.76
CA GLU A 293 -17.28 -8.62 13.98
C GLU A 293 -15.78 -8.28 13.84
N LEU A 294 -15.42 -7.00 13.67
CA LEU A 294 -14.02 -6.55 13.66
C LEU A 294 -13.31 -6.85 14.97
N LEU A 295 -13.99 -6.63 16.10
CA LEU A 295 -13.44 -6.73 17.44
C LEU A 295 -13.51 -8.13 18.05
N LYS A 296 -14.19 -9.07 17.42
CA LYS A 296 -14.34 -10.44 17.92
C LYS A 296 -13.02 -11.11 18.36
N PRO A 297 -11.87 -10.93 17.67
CA PRO A 297 -10.59 -11.47 18.12
C PRO A 297 -10.04 -10.83 19.41
N PHE A 298 -10.57 -9.68 19.82
CA PHE A 298 -10.08 -8.87 20.93
C PHE A 298 -11.06 -8.82 22.12
N TYR A 299 -12.13 -9.61 22.11
CA TYR A 299 -13.01 -9.72 23.28
C TYR A 299 -12.24 -10.28 24.48
N GLY A 300 -12.51 -9.78 25.69
CA GLY A 300 -11.76 -10.16 26.88
C GLY A 300 -10.42 -9.44 27.04
N SER A 301 -9.97 -8.67 26.04
CA SER A 301 -8.62 -8.08 26.02
C SER A 301 -8.47 -6.81 26.83
N ASN A 302 -9.57 -6.26 27.38
CA ASN A 302 -9.52 -5.10 28.26
C ASN A 302 -9.00 -3.82 27.55
N ARG A 303 -9.06 -3.79 26.22
CA ARG A 303 -8.59 -2.69 25.36
C ARG A 303 -9.66 -1.62 25.17
N ASN A 304 -9.21 -0.42 24.82
CA ASN A 304 -10.06 0.69 24.41
C ASN A 304 -10.18 0.73 22.88
N VAL A 305 -11.35 1.10 22.38
CA VAL A 305 -11.62 1.24 20.95
C VAL A 305 -12.08 2.65 20.65
N THR A 306 -11.33 3.34 19.80
CA THR A 306 -11.67 4.65 19.28
C THR A 306 -12.37 4.53 17.93
N MET A 307 -13.49 5.23 17.74
CA MET A 307 -14.24 5.20 16.48
C MET A 307 -15.01 6.50 16.22
N ASP A 308 -15.43 6.68 14.97
CA ASP A 308 -16.16 7.86 14.56
C ASP A 308 -17.68 7.78 14.88
N ASN A 309 -18.43 8.75 14.37
CA ASN A 309 -19.86 8.86 14.62
C ASN A 309 -20.74 7.90 13.81
N PHE A 310 -20.20 7.28 12.76
CA PHE A 310 -20.91 6.26 11.99
C PHE A 310 -21.06 4.98 12.83
N PHE A 311 -20.04 4.65 13.62
CA PHE A 311 -20.04 3.46 14.47
C PHE A 311 -20.61 3.69 15.87
N THR A 312 -20.40 4.87 16.47
CA THR A 312 -20.67 5.08 17.90
C THR A 312 -22.17 5.15 18.25
N SER A 313 -22.57 4.42 19.30
CA SER A 313 -23.89 4.54 19.93
C SER A 313 -23.86 4.09 21.40
N VAL A 314 -24.84 4.54 22.19
CA VAL A 314 -24.98 4.11 23.60
C VAL A 314 -25.18 2.59 23.73
N PRO A 315 -26.08 1.94 22.95
CA PRO A 315 -26.23 0.47 23.00
C PRO A 315 -24.93 -0.28 22.69
N LEU A 316 -24.18 0.16 21.66
CA LEU A 316 -22.89 -0.44 21.33
C LEU A 316 -21.88 -0.27 22.48
N ALA A 317 -21.81 0.89 23.12
CA ALA A 317 -20.91 1.12 24.25
C ALA A 317 -21.21 0.16 25.43
N LYS A 318 -22.49 -0.03 25.77
CA LYS A 318 -22.90 -1.02 26.79
C LYS A 318 -22.58 -2.45 26.35
N ASN A 319 -22.82 -2.80 25.09
CA ASN A 319 -22.49 -4.12 24.53
C ASN A 319 -20.99 -4.43 24.64
N LEU A 320 -20.12 -3.50 24.23
CA LEU A 320 -18.67 -3.67 24.31
C LEU A 320 -18.16 -3.85 25.76
N GLN A 321 -18.78 -3.19 26.74
CA GLN A 321 -18.45 -3.42 28.15
C GLN A 321 -18.70 -4.89 28.57
N THR A 322 -19.78 -5.52 28.07
CA THR A 322 -20.03 -6.96 28.30
C THR A 322 -19.00 -7.88 27.62
N LYS A 323 -18.23 -7.34 26.67
CA LYS A 323 -17.13 -8.03 25.97
C LYS A 323 -15.76 -7.63 26.50
N ASN A 324 -15.69 -6.97 27.66
CA ASN A 324 -14.45 -6.48 28.27
C ASN A 324 -13.67 -5.56 27.32
N LEU A 325 -14.38 -4.67 26.64
CA LEU A 325 -13.82 -3.61 25.81
C LEU A 325 -14.41 -2.27 26.24
N THR A 326 -13.61 -1.23 26.15
CA THR A 326 -14.06 0.15 26.35
C THR A 326 -14.09 0.90 25.02
N LEU A 327 -14.83 2.00 24.98
CA LEU A 327 -15.07 2.81 23.80
C LEU A 327 -14.80 4.28 24.10
N ILE A 328 -14.23 4.97 23.13
CA ILE A 328 -14.32 6.43 23.00
C ILE A 328 -14.75 6.73 21.57
N GLY A 329 -15.80 7.52 21.38
CA GLY A 329 -16.22 7.85 20.02
C GLY A 329 -17.11 9.07 19.94
N THR A 330 -17.14 9.67 18.75
CA THR A 330 -18.00 10.83 18.49
C THR A 330 -19.45 10.42 18.36
N LEU A 331 -20.38 11.21 18.89
CA LEU A 331 -21.82 10.96 18.73
C LEU A 331 -22.43 11.95 17.75
N ARG A 332 -23.35 11.46 16.91
CA ARG A 332 -24.19 12.32 16.08
C ARG A 332 -25.21 13.05 16.97
N LYS A 333 -25.41 14.35 16.73
CA LYS A 333 -26.32 15.22 17.50
C LYS A 333 -27.79 14.76 17.53
N ASN A 334 -28.20 13.92 16.58
CA ASN A 334 -29.57 13.44 16.44
C ASN A 334 -29.89 12.17 17.26
N LYS A 335 -28.93 11.65 18.05
CA LYS A 335 -29.18 10.46 18.89
C LYS A 335 -30.16 10.81 20.02
N PRO A 336 -31.24 10.03 20.21
CA PRO A 336 -32.28 10.34 21.19
C PRO A 336 -31.80 10.25 22.64
N GLU A 337 -30.66 9.60 22.89
CA GLU A 337 -30.01 9.46 24.19
C GLU A 337 -29.29 10.74 24.67
N ILE A 338 -29.12 11.74 23.79
CA ILE A 338 -28.42 13.00 24.12
C ILE A 338 -29.42 14.00 24.74
N PRO A 339 -29.16 14.54 25.94
CA PRO A 339 -29.97 15.64 26.48
C PRO A 339 -29.80 16.93 25.67
N ILE A 340 -30.84 17.74 25.59
CA ILE A 340 -30.86 18.95 24.74
C ILE A 340 -29.78 19.96 25.16
N GLU A 341 -29.42 19.99 26.45
CA GLU A 341 -28.39 20.86 27.01
C GLU A 341 -26.97 20.57 26.45
N PHE A 342 -26.74 19.37 25.93
CA PHE A 342 -25.45 18.96 25.37
C PHE A 342 -25.29 19.40 23.92
N LEU A 343 -26.37 19.82 23.25
CA LEU A 343 -26.32 20.28 21.86
C LEU A 343 -25.70 21.68 21.75
N SER A 344 -25.39 22.09 20.52
CA SER A 344 -24.89 23.44 20.24
C SER A 344 -25.89 24.48 20.70
N ASN A 345 -25.43 25.43 21.52
CA ASN A 345 -26.23 26.52 22.04
C ASN A 345 -25.40 27.81 21.99
N LYS A 346 -25.99 28.90 21.48
CA LYS A 346 -25.35 30.22 21.37
C LYS A 346 -24.92 30.80 22.72
N THR A 347 -25.55 30.37 23.83
CA THR A 347 -25.25 30.86 25.17
C THR A 347 -24.06 30.16 25.83
N ARG A 348 -23.54 29.07 25.26
CA ARG A 348 -22.39 28.36 25.84
C ARG A 348 -21.08 29.01 25.42
N GLU A 349 -20.25 29.31 26.42
CA GLU A 349 -18.94 29.89 26.22
C GLU A 349 -17.98 28.95 25.47
N VAL A 350 -17.14 29.50 24.60
CA VAL A 350 -16.07 28.77 23.92
C VAL A 350 -15.07 28.25 24.96
N GLY A 351 -14.68 26.98 24.83
CA GLY A 351 -13.84 26.28 25.81
C GLY A 351 -14.63 25.63 26.95
N SER A 352 -15.94 25.91 27.09
CA SER A 352 -16.76 25.25 28.11
C SER A 352 -17.01 23.78 27.79
N SER A 353 -17.21 22.98 28.84
CA SER A 353 -17.59 21.57 28.75
C SER A 353 -18.77 21.24 29.67
N LEU A 354 -19.61 20.30 29.24
CA LEU A 354 -20.66 19.68 30.04
C LEU A 354 -20.42 18.18 30.09
N PHE A 355 -20.68 17.57 31.25
CA PHE A 355 -20.50 16.16 31.49
C PHE A 355 -21.81 15.54 31.98
N GLY A 356 -22.11 14.36 31.46
CA GLY A 356 -23.24 13.53 31.87
C GLY A 356 -22.75 12.13 32.18
N PHE A 357 -23.21 11.56 33.29
CA PHE A 357 -22.82 10.23 33.76
C PHE A 357 -24.03 9.31 33.86
N GLU A 358 -23.96 8.13 33.24
CA GLU A 358 -24.98 7.09 33.34
C GLU A 358 -24.29 5.74 33.42
N ASP A 359 -24.56 4.97 34.48
CA ASP A 359 -23.84 3.73 34.79
C ASP A 359 -22.30 3.92 34.74
N ASN A 360 -21.63 3.26 33.79
CA ASN A 360 -20.20 3.33 33.50
C ASN A 360 -19.89 4.20 32.26
N LEU A 361 -20.85 4.97 31.76
CA LEU A 361 -20.73 5.81 30.59
C LEU A 361 -20.58 7.27 30.98
N THR A 362 -19.77 7.98 30.20
CA THR A 362 -19.60 9.43 30.30
C THR A 362 -19.87 10.06 28.94
N LEU A 363 -20.84 10.96 28.89
CA LEU A 363 -21.12 11.84 27.77
C LEU A 363 -20.43 13.18 28.03
N VAL A 364 -19.66 13.69 27.07
CA VAL A 364 -19.09 15.03 27.13
C VAL A 364 -19.52 15.87 25.94
N SER A 365 -19.89 17.12 26.22
CA SER A 365 -20.15 18.15 25.21
C SER A 365 -19.19 19.32 25.38
N PHE A 366 -18.29 19.52 24.42
CA PHE A 366 -17.29 20.58 24.42
C PHE A 366 -17.55 21.60 23.31
N VAL A 367 -17.36 22.89 23.60
CA VAL A 367 -17.58 23.98 22.65
C VAL A 367 -16.23 24.49 22.12
N PRO A 368 -15.73 23.99 20.97
CA PRO A 368 -14.45 24.45 20.43
C PRO A 368 -14.54 25.83 19.78
N LYS A 369 -15.72 26.22 19.30
CA LYS A 369 -16.00 27.47 18.57
C LYS A 369 -17.45 27.90 18.85
N ASN A 370 -17.75 29.18 18.64
CA ASN A 370 -19.11 29.72 18.76
C ASN A 370 -20.11 28.87 17.97
N ASN A 371 -21.25 28.58 18.58
CA ASN A 371 -22.36 27.82 17.98
C ASN A 371 -21.98 26.39 17.50
N LYS A 372 -20.90 25.80 18.02
CA LYS A 372 -20.49 24.41 17.72
C LYS A 372 -20.32 23.63 19.01
N ALA A 373 -20.80 22.39 19.03
CA ALA A 373 -20.57 21.44 20.11
C ALA A 373 -20.05 20.13 19.55
N VAL A 374 -19.00 19.60 20.17
CA VAL A 374 -18.44 18.27 19.89
C VAL A 374 -18.90 17.34 20.98
N LEU A 375 -19.52 16.24 20.59
CA LEU A 375 -20.05 15.22 21.47
C LEU A 375 -19.16 13.97 21.42
N LEU A 376 -18.68 13.53 22.58
CA LEU A 376 -18.03 12.23 22.73
C LEU A 376 -18.75 11.40 23.78
N LEU A 377 -18.86 10.10 23.50
CA LEU A 377 -19.23 9.08 24.47
C LEU A 377 -17.98 8.31 24.88
N SER A 378 -17.84 8.03 26.17
CA SER A 378 -16.79 7.16 26.67
C SER A 378 -17.30 6.15 27.67
N SER A 379 -16.82 4.92 27.57
CA SER A 379 -16.90 3.89 28.62
C SER A 379 -15.54 3.61 29.29
N LYS A 380 -14.49 4.33 28.87
CA LYS A 380 -13.13 4.29 29.45
C LYS A 380 -12.99 5.26 30.62
N HIS A 381 -13.68 6.40 30.56
CA HIS A 381 -13.60 7.48 31.54
C HIS A 381 -14.90 7.59 32.34
N HIS A 382 -14.79 7.89 33.64
CA HIS A 382 -15.94 8.16 34.52
C HIS A 382 -15.66 9.31 35.48
N ASP A 383 -15.06 10.39 34.96
CA ASP A 383 -14.84 11.65 35.66
C ASP A 383 -15.08 12.84 34.73
N ASN A 384 -14.99 14.05 35.28
CA ASN A 384 -15.10 15.32 34.57
C ASN A 384 -13.75 16.05 34.43
N GLN A 385 -12.64 15.31 34.32
CA GLN A 385 -11.33 15.92 34.26
C GLN A 385 -11.14 16.77 32.99
N VAL A 386 -10.59 17.97 33.20
CA VAL A 386 -10.23 18.93 32.16
C VAL A 386 -8.74 19.23 32.30
N ASP A 387 -8.02 19.22 31.19
CA ASP A 387 -6.60 19.56 31.17
C ASP A 387 -6.40 21.06 31.39
N ASN A 388 -5.63 21.40 32.43
CA ASN A 388 -5.39 22.79 32.83
C ASN A 388 -4.62 23.60 31.78
N LYS A 389 -3.87 22.96 30.88
CA LYS A 389 -3.06 23.66 29.86
C LYS A 389 -3.90 24.05 28.65
N THR A 390 -4.76 23.15 28.18
CA THR A 390 -5.53 23.33 26.95
C THR A 390 -6.99 23.72 27.18
N GLY A 391 -7.50 23.57 28.40
CA GLY A 391 -8.91 23.74 28.74
C GLY A 391 -9.82 22.66 28.13
N LYS A 392 -9.26 21.60 27.55
CA LYS A 392 -10.01 20.52 26.90
C LYS A 392 -10.26 19.38 27.90
N PRO A 393 -11.47 18.76 27.88
CA PRO A 393 -11.72 17.50 28.57
C PRO A 393 -10.68 16.43 28.22
N VAL A 394 -10.22 15.67 29.22
CA VAL A 394 -9.24 14.58 29.01
C VAL A 394 -9.75 13.57 27.97
N ILE A 395 -11.05 13.27 27.98
CA ILE A 395 -11.70 12.40 26.99
C ILE A 395 -11.44 12.87 25.54
N ILE A 396 -11.44 14.18 25.30
CA ILE A 396 -11.17 14.77 23.97
C ILE A 396 -9.69 14.62 23.61
N LEU A 397 -8.79 14.75 24.57
CA LEU A 397 -7.36 14.56 24.34
C LEU A 397 -7.06 13.09 23.97
N ASP A 398 -7.62 12.15 24.72
CA ASP A 398 -7.49 10.70 24.47
C ASP A 398 -8.08 10.29 23.11
N TYR A 399 -9.26 10.82 22.75
CA TYR A 399 -9.85 10.62 21.42
C TYR A 399 -8.93 11.14 20.32
N ASN A 400 -8.42 12.37 20.44
CA ASN A 400 -7.56 12.97 19.42
C ASN A 400 -6.22 12.23 19.25
N LYS A 401 -5.70 11.61 20.31
CA LYS A 401 -4.47 10.81 20.25
C LYS A 401 -4.62 9.54 19.39
N THR A 402 -5.82 8.97 19.31
CA THR A 402 -6.06 7.62 18.76
C THR A 402 -6.88 7.62 17.49
N LYS A 403 -7.76 8.61 17.28
CA LYS A 403 -8.69 8.67 16.12
C LYS A 403 -8.01 8.61 14.74
N GLY A 404 -6.76 9.07 14.64
CA GLY A 404 -6.05 9.19 13.36
C GLY A 404 -5.32 7.93 12.89
N ALA A 405 -5.43 6.80 13.60
CA ALA A 405 -4.60 5.63 13.32
C ALA A 405 -4.90 5.01 11.94
N VAL A 406 -6.17 4.89 11.55
CA VAL A 406 -6.55 4.36 10.22
C VAL A 406 -6.15 5.32 9.11
N ASP A 407 -6.38 6.63 9.28
CA ASP A 407 -5.90 7.64 8.32
C ASP A 407 -4.37 7.62 8.16
N THR A 408 -3.64 7.35 9.23
CA THR A 408 -2.18 7.20 9.19
C THR A 408 -1.79 5.96 8.38
N VAL A 409 -2.49 4.83 8.57
CA VAL A 409 -2.31 3.63 7.73
C VAL A 409 -2.60 3.93 6.26
N ASP A 410 -3.68 4.66 5.95
CA ASP A 410 -4.03 5.06 4.59
C ASP A 410 -2.91 5.89 3.93
N GLN A 411 -2.41 6.90 4.64
CA GLN A 411 -1.30 7.73 4.18
C GLN A 411 -0.01 6.91 3.96
N MET A 412 0.30 6.04 4.90
CA MET A 412 1.45 5.14 4.80
C MET A 412 1.31 4.25 3.56
N CYS A 413 0.19 3.54 3.40
CA CYS A 413 -0.05 2.69 2.22
C CYS A 413 0.04 3.48 0.92
N HIS A 414 -0.54 4.70 0.85
CA HIS A 414 -0.51 5.52 -0.35
C HIS A 414 0.91 5.91 -0.79
N LYS A 415 1.80 6.24 0.16
CA LYS A 415 3.16 6.75 -0.12
C LYS A 415 4.01 5.84 -1.01
N TYR A 416 3.92 4.52 -0.81
CA TYR A 416 4.71 3.52 -1.54
C TYR A 416 3.83 2.46 -2.23
N THR A 417 2.60 2.83 -2.60
CA THR A 417 1.59 1.88 -3.05
C THR A 417 2.01 1.07 -4.28
N VAL A 418 1.68 -0.21 -4.26
CA VAL A 418 1.79 -1.10 -5.43
C VAL A 418 0.59 -1.01 -6.38
N LYS A 419 -0.40 -0.15 -6.09
CA LYS A 419 -1.59 0.08 -6.93
C LYS A 419 -1.18 0.37 -8.38
N ARG A 420 -1.91 -0.23 -9.32
CA ARG A 420 -1.79 0.01 -10.78
C ARG A 420 -3.16 0.21 -11.41
N GLY A 421 -3.17 0.84 -12.57
CA GLY A 421 -4.36 0.91 -13.41
C GLY A 421 -4.85 -0.50 -13.79
N THR A 422 -6.06 -0.86 -13.37
CA THR A 422 -6.68 -2.15 -13.70
C THR A 422 -8.18 -1.99 -13.89
N LYS A 423 -8.76 -2.83 -14.76
CA LYS A 423 -10.21 -2.98 -14.94
C LYS A 423 -10.80 -4.11 -14.07
N ARG A 424 -9.96 -4.87 -13.37
CA ARG A 424 -10.34 -6.03 -12.56
C ARG A 424 -10.32 -5.66 -11.08
N TRP A 425 -11.50 -5.54 -10.46
CA TRP A 425 -11.61 -5.19 -9.03
C TRP A 425 -10.87 -6.18 -8.08
N PRO A 426 -10.78 -7.50 -8.34
CA PRO A 426 -10.04 -8.40 -7.44
C PRO A 426 -8.55 -8.06 -7.40
N LEU A 427 -8.00 -7.62 -8.54
CA LEU A 427 -6.60 -7.20 -8.62
C LEU A 427 -6.35 -5.89 -7.86
N CYS A 428 -7.33 -4.98 -7.83
CA CYS A 428 -7.25 -3.77 -7.02
C CYS A 428 -7.14 -4.10 -5.52
N ILE A 429 -7.91 -5.10 -5.06
CA ILE A 429 -7.84 -5.56 -3.67
C ILE A 429 -6.50 -6.25 -3.40
N PHE A 430 -6.01 -7.08 -4.31
CA PHE A 430 -4.70 -7.71 -4.18
C PHE A 430 -3.55 -6.69 -4.04
N TYR A 431 -3.61 -5.57 -4.77
CA TYR A 431 -2.65 -4.48 -4.55
C TYR A 431 -2.75 -3.88 -3.14
N GLY A 432 -3.98 -3.65 -2.65
CA GLY A 432 -4.19 -3.22 -1.26
C GLY A 432 -3.69 -4.23 -0.23
N MET A 433 -3.85 -5.54 -0.50
CA MET A 433 -3.31 -6.61 0.35
C MET A 433 -1.78 -6.55 0.43
N ILE A 434 -1.08 -6.34 -0.69
CA ILE A 434 0.38 -6.19 -0.70
C ILE A 434 0.82 -4.95 0.09
N ASP A 435 0.12 -3.82 -0.07
CA ASP A 435 0.43 -2.58 0.65
C ASP A 435 0.30 -2.77 2.18
N ILE A 436 -0.81 -3.38 2.63
CA ILE A 436 -1.03 -3.70 4.05
C ILE A 436 -0.02 -4.74 4.54
N ALA A 437 0.24 -5.80 3.76
CA ALA A 437 1.19 -6.84 4.12
C ALA A 437 2.60 -6.27 4.29
N ALA A 438 3.06 -5.42 3.38
CA ALA A 438 4.37 -4.80 3.47
C ALA A 438 4.47 -3.85 4.67
N LEU A 439 3.40 -3.11 4.99
CA LEU A 439 3.35 -2.25 6.16
C LEU A 439 3.40 -3.07 7.47
N ASN A 440 2.55 -4.08 7.61
CA ASN A 440 2.53 -4.93 8.79
C ASN A 440 3.84 -5.74 8.94
N ALA A 441 4.43 -6.21 7.84
CA ALA A 441 5.72 -6.90 7.85
C ALA A 441 6.85 -5.98 8.34
N PHE A 442 6.82 -4.71 7.95
CA PHE A 442 7.76 -3.70 8.45
C PHE A 442 7.59 -3.46 9.96
N ILE A 443 6.35 -3.35 10.44
CA ILE A 443 6.05 -3.20 11.88
C ILE A 443 6.54 -4.43 12.66
N LEU A 444 6.26 -5.63 12.14
CA LEU A 444 6.71 -6.90 12.71
C LEU A 444 8.23 -6.98 12.78
N TRP A 445 8.92 -6.66 11.68
CA TRP A 445 10.38 -6.67 11.59
C TRP A 445 11.02 -5.71 12.58
N LYS A 446 10.52 -4.48 12.67
CA LYS A 446 11.02 -3.47 13.60
C LYS A 446 10.81 -3.88 15.06
N ALA A 447 9.68 -4.52 15.37
CA ALA A 447 9.39 -5.00 16.72
C ALA A 447 10.32 -6.16 17.13
N LYS A 448 10.67 -7.05 16.19
CA LYS A 448 11.64 -8.15 16.44
C LYS A 448 13.09 -7.68 16.43
N ASN A 449 13.41 -6.65 15.65
CA ASN A 449 14.77 -6.13 15.44
C ASN A 449 14.85 -4.63 15.75
N PRO A 450 14.72 -4.22 17.03
CA PRO A 450 14.66 -2.80 17.41
C PRO A 450 15.92 -2.01 17.06
N GLU A 451 17.07 -2.68 16.94
CA GLU A 451 18.35 -2.06 16.56
C GLU A 451 18.53 -1.91 15.04
N TRP A 452 17.71 -2.58 14.22
CA TRP A 452 17.82 -2.52 12.77
C TRP A 452 17.53 -1.10 12.26
N ASN A 453 18.56 -0.45 11.71
CA ASN A 453 18.50 0.91 11.18
C ASN A 453 17.91 1.94 12.17
N ARG A 454 18.06 1.74 13.48
CA ARG A 454 17.38 2.51 14.56
C ARG A 454 17.48 4.04 14.43
N ASN A 455 18.60 4.54 13.91
CA ASN A 455 18.87 5.97 13.77
C ASN A 455 18.45 6.57 12.41
N LYS A 456 17.89 5.77 11.49
CA LYS A 456 17.48 6.23 10.16
C LYS A 456 16.01 6.59 10.17
N ARG A 457 15.66 7.80 9.69
CA ARG A 457 14.26 8.24 9.59
C ARG A 457 13.49 7.51 8.49
N TYR A 458 14.18 7.14 7.41
CA TYR A 458 13.63 6.47 6.22
C TYR A 458 13.65 4.92 6.32
N GLN A 459 13.51 4.35 7.52
CA GLN A 459 13.52 2.90 7.77
C GLN A 459 12.55 2.12 6.87
N ARG A 460 11.34 2.65 6.65
CA ARG A 460 10.33 1.99 5.80
C ARG A 460 10.76 1.92 4.34
N ARG A 461 11.42 2.95 3.84
CA ARG A 461 11.99 2.97 2.48
C ARG A 461 13.03 1.87 2.32
N LEU A 462 13.94 1.75 3.29
CA LEU A 462 14.95 0.68 3.31
C LEU A 462 14.34 -0.71 3.39
N PHE A 463 13.31 -0.88 4.23
CA PHE A 463 12.61 -2.15 4.36
C PHE A 463 11.99 -2.59 3.03
N LEU A 464 11.31 -1.67 2.34
CA LEU A 464 10.68 -1.96 1.04
C LEU A 464 11.71 -2.21 -0.07
N GLU A 465 12.86 -1.53 -0.02
CA GLU A 465 13.98 -1.79 -0.93
C GLU A 465 14.52 -3.20 -0.73
N GLU A 466 14.88 -3.56 0.51
CA GLU A 466 15.42 -4.87 0.86
C GLU A 466 14.41 -5.99 0.57
N LEU A 467 13.13 -5.79 0.91
CA LEU A 467 12.04 -6.71 0.59
C LEU A 467 11.90 -6.88 -0.93
N GLY A 468 11.81 -5.78 -1.67
CA GLY A 468 11.66 -5.81 -3.12
C GLY A 468 12.81 -6.53 -3.82
N LEU A 469 14.04 -6.29 -3.36
CA LEU A 469 15.25 -6.97 -3.83
C LEU A 469 15.24 -8.46 -3.47
N SER A 470 14.92 -8.83 -2.23
CA SER A 470 14.86 -10.24 -1.79
C SER A 470 13.92 -11.08 -2.66
N LEU A 471 12.76 -10.54 -3.02
CA LEU A 471 11.76 -11.26 -3.83
C LEU A 471 12.15 -11.43 -5.31
N ILE A 472 13.03 -10.59 -5.85
CA ILE A 472 13.50 -10.70 -7.25
C ILE A 472 14.80 -11.50 -7.39
N THR A 473 15.63 -11.54 -6.35
CA THR A 473 16.95 -12.18 -6.35
C THR A 473 16.91 -13.65 -6.80
N PRO A 474 16.00 -14.51 -6.33
CA PRO A 474 15.94 -15.90 -6.79
C PRO A 474 15.79 -16.03 -8.31
N LEU A 475 14.98 -15.18 -8.93
CA LEU A 475 14.78 -15.18 -10.38
C LEU A 475 15.99 -14.58 -11.13
N LEU A 476 16.63 -13.55 -10.57
CA LEU A 476 17.89 -13.01 -11.08
C LEU A 476 18.99 -14.07 -11.10
N ASP A 477 19.17 -14.81 -10.00
CA ASP A 477 20.15 -15.88 -9.87
C ASP A 477 19.88 -17.03 -10.85
N PHE A 478 18.61 -17.44 -10.97
CA PHE A 478 18.21 -18.44 -11.94
C PHE A 478 18.55 -18.01 -13.37
N ARG A 479 18.28 -16.76 -13.74
CA ARG A 479 18.60 -16.21 -15.06
C ARG A 479 20.10 -16.05 -15.28
N SER A 480 20.86 -15.68 -14.25
CA SER A 480 22.31 -15.59 -14.33
C SER A 480 22.96 -16.96 -14.60
N LYS A 481 22.54 -18.00 -13.88
CA LYS A 481 22.98 -19.39 -14.09
C LYS A 481 22.62 -19.91 -15.49
N ASN A 482 21.50 -19.46 -16.06
CA ASN A 482 21.02 -19.82 -17.39
C ASN A 482 21.33 -18.76 -18.47
N SER A 483 22.29 -17.87 -18.21
CA SER A 483 22.59 -16.69 -19.04
C SER A 483 22.98 -17.01 -20.49
N LYS A 484 23.45 -18.23 -20.77
CA LYS A 484 23.78 -18.70 -22.13
C LYS A 484 22.62 -18.62 -23.12
N PHE A 485 21.38 -18.72 -22.63
CA PHE A 485 20.17 -18.63 -23.46
C PHE A 485 19.57 -17.23 -23.53
N LEU A 486 20.18 -16.25 -22.84
CA LEU A 486 19.67 -14.88 -22.77
C LEU A 486 20.33 -13.97 -23.81
N HIS A 487 19.57 -13.01 -24.32
CA HIS A 487 20.10 -11.97 -25.20
C HIS A 487 21.23 -11.17 -24.53
N LYS A 488 22.18 -10.66 -25.33
CA LYS A 488 23.38 -10.01 -24.80
C LYS A 488 23.07 -8.81 -23.90
N ASP A 489 22.04 -8.05 -24.22
CA ASP A 489 21.61 -6.90 -23.41
C ASP A 489 21.12 -7.32 -22.02
N ILE A 490 20.48 -8.49 -21.91
CA ILE A 490 20.02 -9.04 -20.62
C ILE A 490 21.22 -9.55 -19.82
N GLN A 491 22.19 -10.21 -20.48
CA GLN A 491 23.44 -10.61 -19.85
C GLN A 491 24.20 -9.41 -19.29
N ASN A 492 24.29 -8.32 -20.05
CA ASN A 492 24.92 -7.08 -19.61
C ASN A 492 24.14 -6.46 -18.43
N ALA A 493 22.81 -6.47 -18.48
CA ALA A 493 21.96 -6.00 -17.38
C ALA A 493 22.23 -6.79 -16.08
N LEU A 494 22.28 -8.13 -16.16
CA LEU A 494 22.60 -9.01 -15.02
C LEU A 494 23.98 -8.70 -14.43
N ALA A 495 24.99 -8.48 -15.27
CA ALA A 495 26.33 -8.11 -14.83
C ALA A 495 26.34 -6.74 -14.12
N ILE A 496 25.60 -5.74 -14.63
CA ILE A 496 25.51 -4.41 -14.00
C ILE A 496 24.87 -4.49 -12.61
N VAL A 497 23.88 -5.37 -12.42
CA VAL A 497 23.21 -5.53 -11.12
C VAL A 497 23.92 -6.51 -10.17
N GLY A 498 25.17 -6.88 -10.46
CA GLY A 498 25.99 -7.68 -9.55
C GLY A 498 25.74 -9.19 -9.60
N HIS A 499 25.07 -9.71 -10.64
CA HIS A 499 24.88 -11.15 -10.84
C HIS A 499 25.81 -11.62 -11.99
N PRO A 500 27.06 -12.00 -11.70
CA PRO A 500 28.05 -12.33 -12.72
C PRO A 500 27.63 -13.55 -13.54
N ILE A 501 27.73 -13.40 -14.85
CA ILE A 501 27.45 -14.43 -15.86
C ILE A 501 28.44 -15.58 -15.64
N THR A 502 27.95 -16.81 -15.47
CA THR A 502 28.79 -18.01 -15.51
C THR A 502 29.31 -18.18 -16.94
N ARG A 503 30.43 -17.53 -17.26
CA ARG A 503 31.26 -17.96 -18.40
C ARG A 503 31.90 -19.25 -17.93
N ARG A 504 31.48 -20.42 -18.43
CA ARG A 504 32.38 -21.58 -18.39
C ARG A 504 33.69 -21.11 -19.00
N ASN A 505 34.79 -21.29 -18.28
CA ASN A 505 36.12 -21.14 -18.84
C ASN A 505 36.11 -21.82 -20.20
N SER A 506 36.28 -21.04 -21.25
CA SER A 506 36.69 -21.56 -22.55
C SER A 506 38.16 -21.93 -22.44
N GLU A 507 38.46 -22.94 -21.61
CA GLU A 507 39.74 -23.65 -21.60
C GLU A 507 39.63 -24.97 -22.39
N GLU A 508 38.42 -25.36 -22.82
CA GLU A 508 38.21 -26.45 -23.78
C GLU A 508 37.61 -25.91 -25.08
N SER A 509 38.47 -25.26 -25.88
CA SER A 509 38.45 -25.27 -27.36
C SER A 509 39.50 -24.29 -27.87
N ASN A 510 40.77 -24.58 -27.63
CA ASN A 510 41.89 -23.85 -28.23
C ASN A 510 42.47 -24.58 -29.46
N GLU A 511 41.66 -25.41 -30.14
CA GLU A 511 42.10 -26.08 -31.37
C GLU A 511 41.14 -26.00 -32.57
N ASP A 512 40.02 -25.25 -32.50
CA ASP A 512 39.18 -25.07 -33.69
C ASP A 512 38.92 -23.60 -34.07
N SER A 513 39.47 -23.25 -35.24
CA SER A 513 39.22 -22.09 -36.11
C SER A 513 40.05 -20.81 -35.88
N ALA A 514 41.19 -20.76 -36.58
CA ALA A 514 41.78 -19.53 -37.11
C ALA A 514 40.91 -18.87 -38.20
N GLN A 515 39.58 -18.87 -38.03
CA GLN A 515 38.62 -18.16 -38.88
C GLN A 515 37.89 -17.15 -38.01
N GLY A 516 38.21 -15.87 -38.19
CA GLY A 516 37.69 -14.77 -37.37
C GLY A 516 36.16 -14.83 -37.21
N LYS A 517 35.69 -14.83 -35.96
CA LYS A 517 34.26 -14.87 -35.60
C LYS A 517 33.47 -13.80 -36.37
N ARG A 518 32.63 -14.22 -37.32
CA ARG A 518 31.73 -13.34 -38.07
C ARG A 518 30.55 -12.91 -37.21
N LYS A 519 30.20 -11.63 -37.18
CA LYS A 519 29.00 -11.10 -36.51
C LYS A 519 28.08 -10.39 -37.51
N ARG A 520 26.84 -10.13 -37.10
CA ARG A 520 25.88 -9.37 -37.92
C ARG A 520 26.41 -7.96 -38.19
N CYS A 521 26.22 -7.48 -39.41
CA CYS A 521 26.50 -6.10 -39.76
C CYS A 521 25.64 -5.14 -38.91
N SER A 522 26.25 -4.14 -38.29
CA SER A 522 25.59 -3.14 -37.45
C SER A 522 24.64 -2.21 -38.20
N MET A 523 24.77 -2.15 -39.52
CA MET A 523 24.01 -1.24 -40.40
C MET A 523 22.91 -1.96 -41.18
N CYS A 524 22.95 -3.30 -41.26
CA CYS A 524 21.89 -4.06 -41.90
C CYS A 524 20.67 -4.18 -40.98
N GLU A 525 19.48 -4.19 -41.60
CA GLU A 525 18.27 -4.66 -40.92
C GLU A 525 18.49 -6.05 -40.32
N THR A 526 17.99 -6.24 -39.10
CA THR A 526 18.11 -7.48 -38.33
C THR A 526 17.61 -8.71 -39.10
N SER A 527 16.55 -8.53 -39.90
CA SER A 527 15.93 -9.56 -40.76
C SER A 527 16.87 -10.13 -41.82
N LYS A 528 17.83 -9.34 -42.32
CA LYS A 528 18.79 -9.76 -43.36
C LYS A 528 19.91 -10.64 -42.80
N ASP A 529 20.10 -10.64 -41.48
CA ASP A 529 21.14 -11.34 -40.69
C ASP A 529 22.54 -11.42 -41.33
N ARG A 530 22.93 -10.38 -42.08
CA ARG A 530 24.14 -10.42 -42.91
C ARG A 530 25.40 -10.47 -42.04
N LYS A 531 26.09 -11.62 -42.05
CA LYS A 531 27.31 -11.84 -41.25
C LYS A 531 28.55 -11.32 -41.96
N THR A 532 29.40 -10.59 -41.25
CA THR A 532 30.66 -10.03 -41.72
C THR A 532 31.77 -10.27 -40.70
N SER A 533 33.02 -10.37 -41.17
CA SER A 533 34.23 -10.37 -40.35
C SER A 533 34.88 -8.99 -40.30
N THR A 534 34.52 -8.08 -41.21
CA THR A 534 35.09 -6.74 -41.34
C THR A 534 34.58 -5.83 -40.22
N LYS A 535 35.49 -5.08 -39.61
CA LYS A 535 35.20 -4.11 -38.54
C LYS A 535 35.50 -2.69 -39.02
N CYS A 536 34.68 -1.73 -38.61
CA CYS A 536 34.97 -0.31 -38.79
C CYS A 536 36.21 0.06 -37.97
N TYR A 537 37.16 0.77 -38.59
CA TYR A 537 38.40 1.17 -37.90
C TYR A 537 38.16 2.14 -36.74
N LYS A 538 37.12 3.00 -36.82
CA LYS A 538 36.82 3.99 -35.77
C LYS A 538 36.09 3.39 -34.57
N CYS A 539 35.04 2.59 -34.81
CA CYS A 539 34.13 2.14 -33.75
C CYS A 539 34.15 0.62 -33.53
N SER A 540 34.96 -0.13 -34.28
CA SER A 540 35.06 -1.60 -34.22
C SER A 540 33.75 -2.36 -34.49
N ALA A 541 32.68 -1.68 -34.90
CA ALA A 541 31.42 -2.30 -35.28
C ALA A 541 31.60 -3.18 -36.53
N PHE A 542 30.89 -4.30 -36.60
CA PHE A 542 30.96 -5.21 -37.75
C PHE A 542 30.18 -4.64 -38.94
N VAL A 543 30.81 -4.52 -40.11
CA VAL A 543 30.23 -3.86 -41.29
C VAL A 543 30.32 -4.78 -42.52
N CYS A 544 29.21 -4.99 -43.25
CA CYS A 544 29.22 -5.80 -44.46
C CYS A 544 29.78 -5.03 -45.66
N ASN A 545 30.05 -5.72 -46.76
CA ASN A 545 30.63 -5.12 -47.96
C ASN A 545 29.78 -3.99 -48.59
N GLU A 546 28.45 -4.00 -48.44
CA GLU A 546 27.60 -2.88 -48.89
C GLU A 546 27.68 -1.64 -48.00
N HIS A 547 28.05 -1.80 -46.72
CA HIS A 547 28.06 -0.70 -45.75
C HIS A 547 29.48 -0.25 -45.42
N LYS A 548 30.51 -0.88 -45.98
CA LYS A 548 31.90 -0.47 -45.78
C LYS A 548 32.25 0.64 -46.77
N LEU A 549 32.81 1.73 -46.26
CA LEU A 549 33.55 2.70 -47.06
C LEU A 549 35.03 2.36 -46.89
N ILE A 550 35.73 2.13 -48.00
CA ILE A 550 37.18 1.92 -48.00
C ILE A 550 37.82 3.30 -48.06
N THR A 551 38.53 3.70 -47.01
CA THR A 551 39.35 4.92 -46.99
C THR A 551 40.80 4.49 -47.14
N ILE A 552 41.40 4.80 -48.30
CA ILE A 552 42.83 4.58 -48.53
C ILE A 552 43.57 5.76 -47.88
N ILE A 553 44.36 5.48 -46.85
CA ILE A 553 45.25 6.47 -46.24
C ILE A 553 46.62 6.32 -46.91
N ILE A 554 47.04 7.31 -47.69
CA ILE A 554 48.39 7.38 -48.25
C ILE A 554 49.21 8.22 -47.27
N GLU A 555 50.06 7.57 -46.47
CA GLU A 555 51.03 8.28 -45.63
C GLU A 555 52.29 8.60 -46.44
N TYR A 556 52.61 9.88 -46.57
CA TYR A 556 53.83 10.36 -47.22
C TYR A 556 54.92 10.61 -46.16
N GLN A 557 55.96 9.76 -46.11
CA GLN A 557 57.13 10.02 -45.28
C GLN A 557 58.17 10.82 -46.08
N ALA A 558 58.31 12.11 -45.77
CA ALA A 558 59.41 12.93 -46.27
C ALA A 558 60.58 12.91 -45.26
N SER A 559 61.66 12.20 -45.59
CA SER A 559 62.91 12.25 -44.83
C SER A 559 63.70 13.51 -45.18
N ARG A 560 63.97 14.36 -44.17
CA ARG A 560 64.84 15.54 -44.27
C ARG A 560 66.31 15.13 -44.36
N ASN A 561 67.04 15.64 -45.34
CA ASN A 561 68.47 15.91 -45.20
C ASN A 561 68.89 17.13 -46.03
N ILE A 562 69.96 17.76 -45.56
CA ILE A 562 70.22 19.20 -45.56
C ILE A 562 71.37 19.58 -46.54
N PHE A 563 71.29 20.81 -47.08
CA PHE A 563 72.31 21.68 -47.71
C PHE A 563 72.57 21.69 -49.25
N SER A 564 72.16 22.83 -49.82
CA SER A 564 72.94 23.78 -50.65
C SER A 564 72.68 23.87 -52.16
N LYS A 565 72.35 25.11 -52.55
CA LYS A 565 72.51 25.82 -53.84
C LYS A 565 72.08 25.13 -55.13
N ASN A 566 71.10 25.77 -55.79
CA ASN A 566 71.00 26.00 -57.24
C ASN A 566 71.65 24.94 -58.15
N LEU A 567 70.84 24.08 -58.77
CA LEU A 567 70.65 24.09 -60.23
C LEU A 567 69.77 22.90 -60.65
N VAL A 568 68.84 23.26 -61.51
CA VAL A 568 67.97 22.47 -62.38
C VAL A 568 68.78 21.43 -63.16
N ASN A 569 68.49 20.13 -63.00
CA ASN A 569 68.04 19.21 -64.06
C ASN A 569 68.19 17.72 -63.67
N ASP A 570 67.09 16.99 -63.90
CA ASP A 570 66.96 15.57 -64.25
C ASP A 570 67.85 14.52 -63.56
N ALA A 571 67.22 13.79 -62.64
CA ALA A 571 67.55 12.38 -62.40
C ALA A 571 66.27 11.59 -62.12
N HIS A 572 65.98 10.62 -63.01
CA HIS A 572 64.98 9.57 -62.84
C HIS A 572 65.28 8.74 -61.58
N PHE A 573 64.28 8.52 -60.74
CA PHE A 573 64.29 7.48 -59.71
C PHE A 573 63.07 6.56 -59.90
N GLU A 574 63.33 5.27 -60.08
CA GLU A 574 62.32 4.20 -60.05
C GLU A 574 61.74 4.05 -58.64
N PHE A 575 60.41 4.00 -58.54
CA PHE A 575 59.69 3.77 -57.29
C PHE A 575 59.07 2.37 -57.28
N VAL A 576 59.48 1.55 -56.32
CA VAL A 576 58.81 0.29 -55.99
C VAL A 576 57.70 0.59 -54.98
N PHE A 577 56.44 0.32 -55.36
CA PHE A 577 55.27 0.48 -54.49
C PHE A 577 54.99 -0.81 -53.72
N SER A 578 54.78 -0.72 -52.41
CA SER A 578 54.18 -1.79 -51.60
C SER A 578 52.78 -1.36 -51.18
N ILE A 579 51.77 -2.16 -51.56
CA ILE A 579 50.38 -1.99 -51.15
C ILE A 579 50.18 -2.71 -49.81
N VAL A 580 49.68 -2.02 -48.80
CA VAL A 580 49.15 -2.64 -47.58
C VAL A 580 47.62 -2.58 -47.67
N ILE A 581 46.98 -3.75 -47.71
CA ILE A 581 45.51 -3.93 -47.79
C ILE A 581 44.90 -3.93 -46.39
#